data_AF-A0A949GM08-F1
#
_entry.id   AF-A0A949GM08-F1
#
_cell.length_a   1.000
_cell.length_b   1.000
_cell.length_c   1.000
_cell.angle_alpha   90.00
_cell.angle_beta   90.00
_cell.angle_gamma   90.00
#
_symmetry.space_group_name_H-M   'P 1'
#
loop_
_entity.id
_entity.type
_entity.pdbx_description
1 polymer ?
#
loop_
_entity_poly.entity_id
_entity_poly.type
_entity_poly.pdbx_seq_one_letter_code
_entity_poly.pdbx_strand_id
1 'polypeptide(L)'
;MQSATAAAFNAWAEEKGWPAFCDDGLVFESPFLAELLEIWRKQAGERPIPRRREMTARALKTHLTQIAIFERVSEEPSRYRTRLMGTKLAQILGDMQGKFLDDAAPPETVERWHTVLDLVLSEKRPLRFFNPVAYKQREYLQAESIGAPLTESDGPPTMVLVCAVFKANFSSAEEVA
;
A
#
# COMPACT_ATOMS: atom_id res chain seq x y z
N MET A 1 10.84 11.47 16.77
CA MET A 1 10.41 10.65 15.63
C MET A 1 11.20 11.12 14.41
N GLN A 2 12.16 10.33 13.91
CA GLN A 2 12.83 10.67 12.65
C GLN A 2 11.78 10.59 11.53
N SER A 3 11.70 11.61 10.68
CA SER A 3 10.85 11.56 9.48
C SER A 3 11.33 10.38 8.63
N ALA A 4 10.51 9.34 8.54
CA ALA A 4 10.76 8.25 7.61
C ALA A 4 10.59 8.81 6.19
N THR A 5 11.64 8.75 5.39
CA THR A 5 11.62 9.19 3.98
C THR A 5 11.66 7.97 3.07
N ALA A 6 11.31 8.13 1.79
CA ALA A 6 11.47 7.07 0.79
C ALA A 6 12.92 6.55 0.75
N ALA A 7 13.92 7.42 0.88
CA ALA A 7 15.33 7.03 0.92
C ALA A 7 15.67 6.19 2.16
N ALA A 8 15.18 6.59 3.34
CA ALA A 8 15.37 5.82 4.57
C ALA A 8 14.68 4.45 4.51
N PHE A 9 13.50 4.39 3.90
CA PHE A 9 12.81 3.13 3.63
C PHE A 9 13.62 2.21 2.72
N ASN A 10 14.18 2.74 1.63
CA ASN A 10 14.97 1.96 0.68
C ASN A 10 16.25 1.40 1.34
N ALA A 11 16.95 2.20 2.14
CA ALA A 11 18.11 1.75 2.89
C ALA A 11 17.77 0.66 3.91
N TRP A 12 16.66 0.83 4.65
CA TRP A 12 16.16 -0.19 5.58
C TRP A 12 15.77 -1.48 4.87
N ALA A 13 15.11 -1.39 3.71
CA ALA A 13 14.73 -2.56 2.92
C ALA A 13 15.97 -3.32 2.44
N GLU A 14 16.99 -2.62 1.95
CA GLU A 14 18.28 -3.20 1.57
C GLU A 14 18.98 -3.91 2.74
N GLU A 15 19.08 -3.27 3.91
CA GLU A 15 19.67 -3.85 5.12
C GLU A 15 18.96 -5.15 5.55
N LYS A 16 17.63 -5.18 5.43
CA LYS A 16 16.81 -6.36 5.76
C LYS A 16 16.84 -7.43 4.66
N GLY A 17 17.50 -7.19 3.53
CA GLY A 17 17.51 -8.08 2.36
C GLY A 17 16.13 -8.19 1.69
N TRP A 18 15.30 -7.15 1.85
CA TRP A 18 13.95 -7.11 1.35
C TRP A 18 13.90 -6.35 0.03
N PRO A 19 13.34 -6.94 -1.04
CA PRO A 19 13.41 -6.34 -2.36
C PRO A 19 12.33 -5.25 -2.58
N ALA A 20 11.88 -4.61 -1.50
CA ALA A 20 10.90 -3.54 -1.53
C ALA A 20 11.60 -2.23 -1.94
N PHE A 21 10.99 -1.48 -2.85
CA PHE A 21 11.47 -0.18 -3.26
C PHE A 21 10.34 0.84 -3.21
N CYS A 22 10.59 1.97 -2.55
CA CYS A 22 9.71 3.13 -2.55
C CYS A 22 10.18 4.15 -3.58
N ASP A 23 9.28 4.49 -4.50
CA ASP A 23 9.43 5.53 -5.51
C ASP A 23 8.47 6.67 -5.18
N ASP A 24 9.02 7.87 -5.02
CA ASP A 24 8.25 9.04 -4.63
C ASP A 24 7.88 9.95 -5.83
N GLY A 25 8.31 9.58 -7.04
CA GLY A 25 7.96 10.24 -8.30
C GLY A 25 6.58 9.89 -8.84
N LEU A 26 5.91 8.84 -8.28
CA LEU A 26 4.54 8.43 -8.63
C LEU A 26 4.33 8.11 -10.14
N VAL A 27 5.36 7.62 -10.83
CA VAL A 27 5.31 7.30 -12.26
C VAL A 27 4.85 5.86 -12.50
N PHE A 28 3.55 5.58 -12.36
CA PHE A 28 3.03 4.20 -12.42
C PHE A 28 3.20 3.52 -13.79
N GLU A 29 3.57 2.24 -13.78
CA GLU A 29 3.50 1.39 -14.96
C GLU A 29 2.06 0.94 -15.23
N SER A 30 1.29 0.73 -14.16
CA SER A 30 -0.10 0.35 -14.25
C SER A 30 -0.99 1.59 -14.43
N PRO A 31 -1.72 1.71 -15.57
CA PRO A 31 -2.74 2.75 -15.72
C PRO A 31 -3.80 2.68 -14.63
N PHE A 32 -4.09 1.48 -14.12
CA PHE A 32 -5.02 1.26 -13.02
C PHE A 32 -4.59 1.98 -11.74
N LEU A 33 -3.31 1.97 -11.39
CA LEU A 33 -2.82 2.69 -10.22
C LEU A 33 -2.72 4.19 -10.46
N ALA A 34 -2.34 4.61 -11.67
CA ALA A 34 -2.37 6.02 -12.06
C ALA A 34 -3.79 6.61 -11.95
N GLU A 35 -4.81 5.90 -12.43
CA GLU A 35 -6.21 6.31 -12.30
C GLU A 35 -6.65 6.45 -10.83
N LEU A 36 -6.17 5.57 -9.94
CA LEU A 36 -6.49 5.67 -8.52
C LEU A 36 -5.88 6.93 -7.89
N LEU A 37 -4.65 7.28 -8.26
CA LEU A 37 -4.03 8.53 -7.83
C LEU A 37 -4.83 9.75 -8.30
N GLU A 38 -5.33 9.74 -9.54
CA GLU A 38 -6.18 10.82 -10.05
C GLU A 38 -7.51 10.92 -9.30
N ILE A 39 -8.14 9.78 -8.96
CA ILE A 39 -9.33 9.77 -8.09
C ILE A 39 -9.01 10.39 -6.73
N TRP A 40 -7.89 10.00 -6.12
CA TRP A 40 -7.46 10.52 -4.82
C TRP A 40 -7.24 12.04 -4.87
N ARG A 41 -6.50 12.53 -5.87
CA ARG A 41 -6.24 13.97 -6.09
C ARG A 41 -7.54 14.74 -6.30
N LYS A 42 -8.46 14.20 -7.09
CA LYS A 42 -9.77 14.79 -7.33
C LYS A 42 -10.59 14.94 -6.05
N GLN A 43 -10.57 13.96 -5.16
CA GLN A 43 -11.28 14.07 -3.87
C GLN A 43 -10.58 15.02 -2.90
N ALA A 44 -9.25 15.12 -2.98
CA ALA A 44 -8.49 16.06 -2.15
C ALA A 44 -8.89 17.51 -2.49
N GLY A 45 -9.07 17.81 -3.77
CA GLY A 45 -9.40 19.14 -4.26
C GLY A 45 -8.25 20.10 -3.97
N GLU A 46 -8.53 21.18 -3.25
CA GLU A 46 -7.50 22.15 -2.81
C GLU A 46 -6.77 21.70 -1.53
N ARG A 47 -7.24 20.64 -0.87
CA ARG A 47 -6.60 20.12 0.35
C ARG A 47 -5.45 19.20 0.00
N PRO A 48 -4.44 19.07 0.89
CA PRO A 48 -3.33 18.16 0.65
C PRO A 48 -3.74 16.69 0.70
N ILE A 49 -4.80 16.33 1.44
CA ILE A 49 -5.24 14.95 1.66
C ILE A 49 -6.78 14.91 1.65
N PRO A 50 -7.43 13.95 0.95
CA PRO A 50 -8.86 13.76 1.00
C PRO A 50 -9.33 13.13 2.31
N ARG A 51 -10.59 13.39 2.66
CA ARG A 51 -11.22 12.72 3.79
C ARG A 51 -11.66 11.32 3.40
N ARG A 52 -11.59 10.38 4.32
CA ARG A 52 -12.05 8.99 4.13
C ARG A 52 -13.47 8.94 3.57
N ARG A 53 -14.40 9.76 4.08
CA ARG A 53 -15.80 9.79 3.64
C ARG A 53 -15.99 10.16 2.16
N GLU A 54 -15.02 10.83 1.54
CA GLU A 54 -15.06 11.26 0.13
C GLU A 54 -14.63 10.13 -0.81
N MET A 55 -13.84 9.19 -0.30
CA MET A 55 -13.46 7.93 -0.97
C MET A 55 -14.61 6.91 -0.92
N THR A 56 -15.74 7.28 -1.53
CA THR A 56 -16.96 6.45 -1.56
C THR A 56 -16.80 5.24 -2.46
N ALA A 57 -17.64 4.22 -2.27
CA ALA A 57 -17.70 3.07 -3.17
C ALA A 57 -17.99 3.46 -4.63
N ARG A 58 -18.74 4.54 -4.85
CA ARG A 58 -18.99 5.08 -6.19
C ARG A 58 -17.73 5.68 -6.80
N ALA A 59 -16.98 6.46 -6.03
CA ALA A 59 -15.72 7.05 -6.49
C ALA A 59 -14.66 5.99 -6.81
N LEU A 60 -14.64 4.91 -6.02
CA LEU A 60 -13.67 3.82 -6.13
C LEU A 60 -14.16 2.62 -6.94
N LYS A 61 -15.28 2.72 -7.66
CA LYS A 61 -16.02 1.58 -8.23
C LYS A 61 -15.14 0.59 -8.99
N THR A 62 -14.22 1.08 -9.82
CA THR A 62 -13.30 0.29 -10.64
C THR A 62 -12.18 -0.36 -9.85
N HIS A 63 -11.86 0.17 -8.66
CA HIS A 63 -10.74 -0.26 -7.83
C HIS A 63 -11.15 -1.04 -6.59
N LEU A 64 -12.43 -1.04 -6.23
CA LEU A 64 -12.97 -1.59 -4.98
C LEU A 64 -12.48 -3.01 -4.63
N THR A 65 -12.31 -3.87 -5.63
CA THR A 65 -11.87 -5.26 -5.39
C THR A 65 -10.38 -5.39 -5.09
N GLN A 66 -9.58 -4.36 -5.41
CA GLN A 66 -8.12 -4.35 -5.30
C GLN A 66 -7.59 -3.30 -4.31
N ILE A 67 -8.44 -2.74 -3.45
CA ILE A 67 -8.04 -1.79 -2.43
C ILE A 67 -8.16 -2.37 -1.02
N ALA A 68 -7.36 -1.85 -0.09
CA ALA A 68 -7.53 -2.02 1.33
C ALA A 68 -7.46 -0.65 2.01
N ILE A 69 -8.13 -0.51 3.15
CA ILE A 69 -8.00 0.67 4.00
C ILE A 69 -7.55 0.21 5.37
N PHE A 70 -6.38 0.67 5.78
CA PHE A 70 -5.83 0.44 7.11
C PHE A 70 -5.97 1.72 7.92
N GLU A 71 -6.37 1.59 9.18
CA GLU A 71 -6.45 2.72 10.12
C GLU A 71 -5.50 2.46 11.27
N ARG A 72 -4.65 3.45 11.56
CA ARG A 72 -3.81 3.48 12.75
C ARG A 72 -4.66 3.81 13.96
N VAL A 73 -4.78 2.85 14.88
CA VAL A 73 -5.55 3.00 16.13
C VAL A 73 -4.67 3.30 17.36
N SER A 74 -3.35 3.16 17.21
CA SER A 74 -2.32 3.47 18.22
C SER A 74 -1.04 3.88 17.49
N GLU A 75 -0.27 4.81 18.04
CA GLU A 75 0.99 5.29 17.46
C GLU A 75 2.24 4.68 18.13
N GLU A 76 2.16 4.32 19.42
CA GLU A 76 3.30 3.77 20.18
C GLU A 76 2.86 2.59 21.08
N PRO A 77 3.02 1.34 20.62
CA PRO A 77 3.42 0.96 19.26
C PRO A 77 2.33 1.27 18.23
N SER A 78 2.76 1.44 16.97
CA SER A 78 1.85 1.49 15.82
C SER A 78 0.96 0.25 15.82
N ARG A 79 -0.36 0.44 15.68
CA ARG A 79 -1.31 -0.67 15.55
C ARG A 79 -2.36 -0.34 14.50
N TYR A 80 -2.56 -1.27 13.57
CA TYR A 80 -3.43 -1.04 12.42
C TYR A 80 -4.64 -1.97 12.39
N ARG A 81 -5.82 -1.41 12.14
CA ARG A 81 -7.05 -2.15 11.88
C ARG A 81 -7.41 -2.08 10.40
N THR A 82 -7.69 -3.22 9.79
CA THR A 82 -8.18 -3.28 8.40
C THR A 82 -9.66 -2.91 8.37
N ARG A 83 -9.99 -1.73 7.86
CA ARG A 83 -11.38 -1.22 7.78
C ARG A 83 -12.12 -1.71 6.55
N LEU A 84 -11.40 -1.85 5.44
CA LEU A 84 -11.92 -2.33 4.17
C LEU A 84 -10.88 -3.22 3.52
N MET A 85 -11.31 -4.33 2.90
CA MET A 85 -10.46 -5.13 2.03
C MET A 85 -11.27 -5.59 0.82
N GLY A 86 -10.77 -5.27 -0.36
CA GLY A 86 -11.33 -5.72 -1.61
C GLY A 86 -11.11 -7.21 -1.82
N THR A 87 -12.08 -7.87 -2.45
CA THR A 87 -12.11 -9.33 -2.61
C THR A 87 -10.88 -9.90 -3.33
N LYS A 88 -10.36 -9.22 -4.36
CA LYS A 88 -9.18 -9.67 -5.10
C LYS A 88 -7.90 -9.52 -4.29
N LEU A 89 -7.78 -8.46 -3.47
CA LEU A 89 -6.67 -8.38 -2.50
C LEU A 89 -6.78 -9.46 -1.43
N ALA A 90 -7.97 -9.69 -0.88
CA ALA A 90 -8.19 -10.71 0.15
C ALA A 90 -7.85 -12.13 -0.37
N GLN A 91 -8.11 -12.42 -1.64
CA GLN A 91 -7.72 -13.70 -2.26
C GLN A 91 -6.20 -13.91 -2.32
N ILE A 92 -5.43 -12.82 -2.45
CA ILE A 92 -3.97 -12.89 -2.63
C ILE A 92 -3.25 -12.79 -1.28
N LEU A 93 -3.67 -11.85 -0.43
CA LEU A 93 -3.01 -11.50 0.82
C LEU A 93 -3.65 -12.17 2.05
N GLY A 94 -4.79 -12.83 1.88
CA GLY A 94 -5.64 -13.30 2.97
C GLY A 94 -6.66 -12.24 3.40
N ASP A 95 -7.83 -12.70 3.84
CA ASP A 95 -8.88 -11.81 4.34
C ASP A 95 -8.58 -11.33 5.76
N MET A 96 -8.19 -10.06 5.83
CA MET A 96 -7.87 -9.36 7.08
C MET A 96 -8.96 -8.37 7.50
N GLN A 97 -10.11 -8.30 6.79
CA GLN A 97 -11.12 -7.28 7.07
C GLN A 97 -11.63 -7.35 8.50
N GLY A 98 -11.69 -6.21 9.18
CA GLY A 98 -12.16 -6.06 10.55
C GLY A 98 -11.13 -6.42 11.64
N LYS A 99 -10.03 -7.09 11.27
CA LYS A 99 -8.98 -7.58 12.19
C LYS A 99 -7.84 -6.57 12.34
N PHE A 100 -7.03 -6.77 13.38
CA PHE A 100 -5.74 -6.10 13.45
C PHE A 100 -4.75 -6.78 12.51
N LEU A 101 -3.90 -5.96 11.89
CA LEU A 101 -2.87 -6.42 10.98
C LEU A 101 -1.96 -7.48 11.63
N ASP A 102 -1.52 -7.22 12.86
CA ASP A 102 -0.65 -8.10 13.66
C ASP A 102 -1.25 -9.48 13.94
N ASP A 103 -2.58 -9.56 14.01
CA ASP A 103 -3.31 -10.80 14.31
C ASP A 103 -3.63 -11.61 13.04
N ALA A 104 -3.61 -10.97 11.87
CA ALA A 104 -4.18 -11.52 10.64
C ALA A 104 -3.17 -11.72 9.51
N ALA A 105 -2.11 -10.91 9.47
CA ALA A 105 -1.04 -11.06 8.49
C ALA A 105 -0.03 -12.13 8.94
N PRO A 106 0.65 -12.81 8.00
CA PRO A 106 1.78 -13.67 8.34
C PRO A 106 2.84 -12.88 9.13
N PRO A 107 3.35 -13.39 10.27
CA PRO A 107 4.27 -12.67 11.15
C PRO A 107 5.48 -12.06 10.44
N GLU A 108 6.02 -12.77 9.46
CA GLU A 108 7.15 -12.35 8.64
C GLU A 108 6.87 -11.12 7.77
N THR A 109 5.61 -10.74 7.59
CA THR A 109 5.19 -9.57 6.79
C THR A 109 4.72 -8.39 7.62
N VAL A 110 4.51 -8.57 8.93
CA VAL A 110 3.92 -7.55 9.82
C VAL A 110 4.81 -6.31 9.91
N GLU A 111 6.11 -6.49 10.15
CA GLU A 111 7.09 -5.39 10.21
C GLU A 111 7.09 -4.57 8.90
N ARG A 112 6.90 -5.24 7.75
CA ARG A 112 6.76 -4.57 6.44
C ARG A 112 5.58 -3.65 6.38
N TRP A 113 4.42 -4.19 6.74
CA TRP A 113 3.18 -3.47 6.63
C TRP A 113 3.19 -2.27 7.56
N HIS A 114 3.65 -2.42 8.81
CA HIS A 114 3.84 -1.28 9.71
C HIS A 114 4.75 -0.23 9.11
N THR A 115 5.93 -0.61 8.62
CA THR A 115 6.90 0.33 8.05
C THR A 115 6.33 1.10 6.86
N VAL A 116 5.65 0.41 5.93
CA VAL A 116 5.00 1.05 4.76
C VAL A 116 3.87 1.99 5.18
N LEU A 117 3.00 1.55 6.10
CA LEU A 117 1.86 2.34 6.54
C LEU A 117 2.31 3.58 7.33
N ASP A 118 3.30 3.43 8.22
CA ASP A 118 3.89 4.54 8.98
C ASP A 118 4.58 5.52 8.05
N LEU A 119 5.32 5.04 7.04
CA LEU A 119 5.96 5.89 6.05
C LEU A 119 4.92 6.77 5.32
N VAL A 120 3.84 6.19 4.81
CA VAL A 120 2.79 6.95 4.10
C VAL A 120 2.11 7.98 4.99
N LEU A 121 1.81 7.63 6.25
CA LEU A 121 1.24 8.59 7.19
C LEU A 121 2.21 9.72 7.55
N SER A 122 3.50 9.42 7.65
CA SER A 122 4.54 10.42 7.97
C SER A 122 4.79 11.40 6.83
N GLU A 123 4.84 10.91 5.59
CA GLU A 123 5.07 11.69 4.37
C GLU A 123 3.84 12.51 3.95
N LYS A 124 2.63 12.15 4.44
CA LYS A 124 1.39 12.90 4.21
C LYS A 124 1.06 13.12 2.72
N ARG A 125 1.56 12.23 1.86
CA ARG A 125 1.35 12.21 0.41
C ARG A 125 1.30 10.77 -0.09
N PRO A 126 0.71 10.52 -1.28
CA PRO A 126 0.78 9.21 -1.90
C PRO A 126 2.23 8.80 -2.18
N LEU A 127 2.53 7.53 -1.97
CA LEU A 127 3.80 6.90 -2.31
C LEU A 127 3.56 5.66 -3.16
N ARG A 128 4.49 5.39 -4.07
CA ARG A 128 4.49 4.19 -4.88
C ARG A 128 5.50 3.20 -4.33
N PHE A 129 5.15 1.93 -4.39
CA PHE A 129 6.01 0.84 -3.97
C PHE A 129 6.10 -0.22 -5.06
N PHE A 130 7.27 -0.82 -5.16
CA PHE A 130 7.52 -2.02 -5.93
C PHE A 130 8.01 -3.11 -5.01
N ASN A 131 7.48 -4.31 -5.19
CA ASN A 131 7.94 -5.50 -4.49
C ASN A 131 7.93 -6.68 -5.45
N PRO A 132 9.02 -7.41 -5.68
CA PRO A 132 8.90 -8.79 -6.09
C PRO A 132 8.16 -9.57 -5.00
N VAL A 133 7.16 -10.33 -5.41
CA VAL A 133 6.33 -11.14 -4.53
C VAL A 133 7.07 -12.45 -4.28
N ALA A 134 7.91 -12.48 -3.25
CA ALA A 134 8.43 -13.73 -2.71
C ALA A 134 7.36 -14.39 -1.81
N TYR A 135 6.22 -14.80 -2.38
CA TYR A 135 5.16 -15.52 -1.65
C TYR A 135 4.86 -16.86 -2.34
N LYS A 136 5.02 -17.97 -1.61
CA LYS A 136 4.71 -19.35 -2.02
C LYS A 136 5.26 -19.76 -3.41
N GLN A 137 6.58 -19.70 -3.61
CA GLN A 137 7.26 -20.14 -4.86
C GLN A 137 6.79 -19.40 -6.13
N ARG A 138 6.32 -18.14 -6.01
CA ARG A 138 5.92 -17.30 -7.15
C ARG A 138 6.86 -16.12 -7.37
N GLU A 139 8.16 -16.42 -7.44
CA GLU A 139 9.24 -15.44 -7.68
C GLU A 139 9.07 -14.65 -8.99
N TYR A 140 8.19 -15.10 -9.88
CA TYR A 140 7.79 -14.41 -11.09
C TYR A 140 6.80 -13.26 -10.87
N LEU A 141 6.13 -13.12 -9.72
CA LEU A 141 5.14 -12.05 -9.54
C LEU A 141 5.82 -10.75 -9.08
N GLN A 142 5.62 -9.65 -9.80
CA GLN A 142 5.94 -8.31 -9.33
C GLN A 142 4.65 -7.60 -8.90
N ALA A 143 4.68 -7.03 -7.70
CA ALA A 143 3.63 -6.16 -7.21
C ALA A 143 4.07 -4.71 -7.37
N GLU A 144 3.25 -3.94 -8.08
CA GLU A 144 3.26 -2.49 -8.03
C GLU A 144 2.10 -2.06 -7.13
N SER A 145 2.35 -1.15 -6.20
CA SER A 145 1.31 -0.65 -5.31
C SER A 145 1.42 0.84 -5.04
N ILE A 146 0.31 1.40 -4.59
CA ILE A 146 0.20 2.76 -4.08
C ILE A 146 -0.30 2.70 -2.64
N GLY A 147 0.32 3.47 -1.76
CA GLY A 147 -0.21 3.82 -0.46
C GLY A 147 -0.54 5.32 -0.45
N ALA A 148 -1.79 5.66 -0.17
CA ALA A 148 -2.25 7.05 -0.16
C ALA A 148 -2.92 7.39 1.17
N PRO A 149 -2.50 8.45 1.87
CA PRO A 149 -3.07 8.78 3.17
C PRO A 149 -4.50 9.31 3.03
N LEU A 150 -5.29 9.13 4.08
CA LEU A 150 -6.64 9.67 4.22
C LEU A 150 -6.79 10.24 5.63
N THR A 151 -7.58 11.30 5.77
CA THR A 151 -7.97 11.84 7.08
C THR A 151 -9.40 11.44 7.43
N GLU A 152 -9.72 11.29 8.71
CA GLU A 152 -11.12 11.17 9.14
C GLU A 152 -11.83 12.54 9.03
N SER A 153 -11.13 13.59 9.47
CA SER A 153 -11.62 14.97 9.54
C SER A 153 -10.48 15.97 9.28
N ASP A 154 -10.54 17.15 9.90
CA ASP A 154 -9.46 18.13 9.88
C ASP A 154 -8.43 17.74 10.95
N GLY A 155 -7.31 17.16 10.52
CA GLY A 155 -6.29 16.61 11.41
C GLY A 155 -5.21 15.83 10.66
N PRO A 156 -4.24 15.23 11.38
CA PRO A 156 -3.26 14.35 10.76
C PRO A 156 -3.95 13.14 10.11
N PRO A 157 -3.39 12.58 9.02
CA PRO A 157 -3.92 11.35 8.46
C PRO A 157 -3.72 10.20 9.44
N THR A 158 -4.76 9.38 9.59
CA THR A 158 -4.74 8.16 10.42
C THR A 158 -5.03 6.93 9.59
N MET A 159 -5.36 7.09 8.32
CA MET A 159 -5.74 6.00 7.43
C MET A 159 -4.86 5.98 6.18
N VAL A 160 -4.63 4.77 5.65
CA VAL A 160 -3.94 4.56 4.38
C VAL A 160 -4.84 3.75 3.47
N LEU A 161 -5.17 4.31 2.31
CA LEU A 161 -5.72 3.58 1.17
C LEU A 161 -4.57 2.90 0.44
N VAL A 162 -4.59 1.58 0.40
CA VAL A 162 -3.63 0.76 -0.32
C VAL A 162 -4.29 0.16 -1.54
N CYS A 163 -3.62 0.16 -2.68
CA CYS A 163 -4.00 -0.62 -3.85
C CYS A 163 -2.78 -1.31 -4.41
N ALA A 164 -2.92 -2.57 -4.82
CA ALA A 164 -1.85 -3.31 -5.48
C ALA A 164 -2.34 -4.00 -6.74
N VAL A 165 -1.47 -4.02 -7.74
CA VAL A 165 -1.59 -4.86 -8.93
C VAL A 165 -0.45 -5.87 -8.92
N PHE A 166 -0.73 -7.07 -9.40
CA PHE A 166 0.22 -8.17 -9.44
C PHE A 166 0.38 -8.59 -10.91
N LYS A 167 1.60 -8.50 -11.44
CA LYS A 167 1.93 -8.94 -12.80
C LYS A 167 2.81 -10.18 -12.71
N ALA A 168 2.56 -11.17 -13.56
CA ALA A 168 3.51 -12.25 -13.80
C ALA A 168 4.60 -11.74 -14.74
N ASN A 169 5.83 -11.82 -14.27
CA ASN A 169 7.03 -11.58 -15.02
C ASN A 169 7.52 -12.93 -15.56
N PHE A 170 7.20 -13.23 -16.81
CA PHE A 170 7.87 -14.33 -17.51
C PHE A 170 9.19 -13.77 -18.06
N SER A 171 10.25 -13.84 -17.26
CA SER A 171 11.62 -13.67 -17.76
C SER A 171 12.18 -15.06 -18.07
N SER A 172 12.08 -15.42 -19.36
CA SER A 172 12.77 -16.49 -20.11
C SER A 172 13.62 -17.50 -19.33
N ALA A 173 13.08 -18.72 -19.20
CA ALA A 173 13.86 -19.95 -19.17
C ALA A 173 13.56 -20.75 -20.45
N GLU A 174 13.87 -20.16 -21.59
CA GLU A 174 14.11 -20.88 -22.85
C GLU A 174 15.38 -20.29 -23.45
N GLU A 175 16.52 -20.82 -23.01
CA GLU A 175 17.73 -21.00 -23.81
C GLU A 175 18.73 -21.86 -23.01
N VAL A 176 18.48 -23.18 -23.04
CA VAL A 176 19.58 -24.15 -23.03
C VAL A 176 19.30 -25.07 -24.21
N ALA A 177 19.91 -24.73 -25.34
CA ALA A 177 20.11 -25.63 -26.47
C ALA A 177 21.18 -26.68 -26.12
#